data_AF-A0A2E7RRC5-F1
#
_entry.id   AF-A0A2E7RRC5-F1
#
_cell.length_a   1.000
_cell.length_b   1.000
_cell.length_c   1.000
_cell.angle_alpha   90.00
_cell.angle_beta   90.00
_cell.angle_gamma   90.00
#
_symmetry.space_group_name_H-M   'P 1'
#
loop_
_entity.id
_entity.type
_entity.pdbx_description
1 polymer ?
#
loop_
_entity_poly.entity_id
_entity_poly.type
_entity_poly.pdbx_seq_one_letter_code
_entity_poly.pdbx_strand_id
1 'polypeptide(L)'
;MSMIETVNDVENSFLSRREITCSFQGLGGKLKKNEAVEMVRKEFNLADKTVIAINMKNQTGRPNVTGMFYVYDNEELAKKQVNPTIFERLEKQAKKDAEAAAAEAPAEEAAAEAPAEEAAAEAHAEEEKKE
;
A
#
# COMPACT_ATOMS: atom_id res chain seq x y z
N MET A 1 12.04 -16.59 8.54
CA MET A 1 10.87 -16.35 9.40
C MET A 1 9.94 -15.47 8.60
N SER A 2 8.71 -15.93 8.37
CA SER A 2 7.73 -15.19 7.56
C SER A 2 7.45 -13.83 8.21
N MET A 3 7.36 -12.80 7.38
CA MET A 3 7.08 -11.42 7.80
C MET A 3 5.68 -11.25 8.41
N ILE A 4 4.84 -12.27 8.22
CA ILE A 4 3.45 -12.34 8.64
C ILE A 4 3.32 -13.53 9.59
N GLU A 5 2.65 -13.26 10.71
CA GLU A 5 2.39 -14.22 11.76
C GLU A 5 0.87 -14.42 11.84
N THR A 6 0.40 -15.63 11.59
CA THR A 6 -1.02 -15.95 11.71
C THR A 6 -1.34 -16.14 13.18
N VAL A 7 -2.13 -15.23 13.75
CA VAL A 7 -2.53 -15.27 15.16
C VAL A 7 -3.75 -16.16 15.34
N ASN A 8 -4.71 -16.05 14.43
CA ASN A 8 -5.92 -16.85 14.49
C ASN A 8 -6.51 -17.06 13.10
N ASP A 9 -7.11 -18.23 12.90
CA ASP A 9 -7.76 -18.61 11.65
C ASP A 9 -9.01 -19.40 12.00
N VAL A 10 -10.17 -18.75 11.83
CA VAL A 10 -11.46 -19.30 12.24
C VAL A 10 -12.36 -19.38 11.02
N GLU A 11 -12.83 -20.59 10.73
CA GLU A 11 -13.86 -20.80 9.73
C GLU A 11 -15.26 -20.67 10.37
N ASN A 12 -16.06 -19.73 9.86
CA ASN A 12 -17.42 -19.49 10.31
C ASN A 12 -18.42 -20.00 9.26
N SER A 13 -18.89 -21.23 9.48
CA SER A 13 -19.83 -21.92 8.59
C SER A 13 -21.21 -21.26 8.52
N PHE A 14 -21.67 -20.61 9.59
CA PHE A 14 -22.97 -19.93 9.63
C PHE A 14 -23.06 -18.72 8.71
N LEU A 15 -21.93 -18.02 8.57
CA LEU A 15 -21.83 -16.79 7.78
C LEU A 15 -21.02 -17.00 6.50
N SER A 16 -20.66 -18.25 6.20
CA SER A 16 -19.83 -18.64 5.05
C SER A 16 -18.62 -17.72 4.85
N ARG A 17 -17.94 -17.42 5.97
CA ARG A 17 -16.77 -16.54 6.00
C ARG A 17 -15.63 -17.19 6.77
N ARG A 18 -14.40 -16.97 6.33
CA ARG A 18 -13.19 -17.31 7.10
C ARG A 18 -12.60 -16.02 7.67
N GLU A 19 -12.41 -16.00 8.97
CA GLU A 19 -11.89 -14.87 9.73
C GLU A 19 -10.42 -15.13 10.05
N ILE A 20 -9.54 -14.38 9.40
CA ILE A 20 -8.09 -14.52 9.57
C ILE A 20 -7.58 -13.30 10.32
N THR A 21 -6.87 -13.54 11.42
CA THR A 21 -6.16 -12.51 12.18
C THR A 21 -4.66 -12.69 11.97
N CYS A 22 -4.03 -11.72 11.32
CA CYS A 22 -2.59 -11.73 11.04
C CYS A 22 -1.89 -10.58 11.77
N SER A 23 -0.66 -10.84 12.21
CA SER A 23 0.28 -9.86 12.75
C SER A 23 1.42 -9.67 11.75
N PHE A 24 1.57 -8.47 11.21
CA PHE A 24 2.66 -8.09 10.32
C PHE A 24 3.80 -7.52 11.15
N GLN A 25 4.97 -8.16 11.13
CA GLN A 25 6.13 -7.70 11.88
C GLN A 25 6.96 -6.70 11.06
N GLY A 26 7.39 -5.60 11.67
CA GLY A 26 8.28 -4.62 11.04
C GLY A 26 7.61 -3.64 10.07
N LEU A 27 6.29 -3.74 9.88
CA LEU A 27 5.52 -2.94 8.92
C LEU A 27 4.63 -1.86 9.59
N GLY A 28 4.87 -1.59 10.88
CA GLY A 28 4.21 -0.54 11.64
C GLY A 28 4.20 0.82 10.93
N GLY A 29 3.02 1.36 10.63
CA GLY A 29 2.85 2.68 10.01
C GLY A 29 3.16 2.77 8.52
N LYS A 30 3.79 1.76 7.93
CA LYS A 30 4.11 1.71 6.49
C LYS A 30 3.09 0.91 5.68
N LEU A 31 2.42 -0.04 6.33
CA LEU A 31 1.50 -0.95 5.65
C LEU A 31 0.20 -0.25 5.22
N LYS A 32 -0.08 -0.21 3.91
CA LYS A 32 -1.40 0.17 3.39
C LYS A 32 -2.35 -1.02 3.40
N LYS A 33 -3.66 -0.75 3.44
CA LYS A 33 -4.70 -1.81 3.47
C LYS A 33 -4.70 -2.68 2.21
N ASN A 34 -4.48 -2.10 1.03
CA ASN A 34 -4.47 -2.84 -0.24
C ASN A 34 -3.27 -3.81 -0.30
N GLU A 35 -2.08 -3.33 0.05
CA GLU A 35 -0.86 -4.14 0.16
C GLU A 35 -1.01 -5.27 1.19
N ALA A 36 -1.68 -5.01 2.31
CA ALA A 36 -1.97 -6.03 3.32
C ALA A 36 -2.89 -7.13 2.76
N VAL A 37 -3.93 -6.77 2.01
CA VAL A 37 -4.84 -7.73 1.35
C VAL A 37 -4.08 -8.58 0.33
N GLU A 38 -3.20 -7.98 -0.47
CA GLU A 38 -2.38 -8.71 -1.44
C GLU A 38 -1.41 -9.69 -0.78
N MET A 39 -0.76 -9.27 0.31
CA MET A 39 0.14 -10.13 1.07
C MET A 39 -0.59 -11.34 1.67
N VAL A 40 -1.77 -11.11 2.26
CA VAL A 40 -2.62 -12.19 2.81
C VAL A 40 -3.10 -13.13 1.69
N ARG A 41 -3.49 -12.59 0.53
CA ARG A 41 -3.87 -13.42 -0.62
C ARG A 41 -2.73 -14.34 -1.07
N LYS A 42 -1.50 -13.83 -1.10
CA LYS A 42 -0.29 -14.59 -1.49
C LYS A 42 0.04 -15.67 -0.46
N GLU A 43 0.00 -15.34 0.82
CA GLU A 43 0.38 -16.28 1.89
C GLU A 43 -0.63 -17.42 2.06
N PHE A 44 -1.92 -17.12 1.94
CA PHE A 44 -3.00 -18.10 2.13
C PHE A 44 -3.53 -18.72 0.82
N ASN A 45 -2.92 -18.40 -0.33
CA ASN A 45 -3.34 -18.86 -1.66
C ASN A 45 -4.84 -18.59 -1.95
N LEU A 46 -5.34 -17.41 -1.59
CA LEU A 46 -6.76 -17.04 -1.68
C LEU A 46 -7.07 -16.23 -2.96
N ALA A 47 -6.51 -16.62 -4.10
CA ALA A 47 -6.59 -15.87 -5.35
C ALA A 47 -8.03 -15.66 -5.85
N ASP A 48 -8.86 -16.69 -5.71
CA ASP A 48 -10.24 -16.69 -6.24
C ASP A 48 -11.27 -16.16 -5.23
N LYS A 49 -10.83 -15.82 -4.01
CA LYS A 49 -11.71 -15.41 -2.92
C LYS A 49 -11.67 -13.91 -2.67
N THR A 50 -12.81 -13.35 -2.27
CA THR A 50 -12.91 -11.94 -1.91
C THR A 50 -12.35 -11.75 -0.50
N VAL A 51 -11.19 -11.09 -0.40
CA VAL A 51 -10.54 -10.79 0.89
C VAL A 51 -10.78 -9.32 1.22
N ILE A 52 -11.37 -9.06 2.38
CA ILE A 52 -11.69 -7.71 2.86
C ILE A 52 -10.99 -7.48 4.19
N ALA A 53 -10.17 -6.43 4.25
CA ALA A 53 -9.58 -5.96 5.50
C ALA A 53 -10.62 -5.15 6.29
N ILE A 54 -11.05 -5.67 7.45
CA ILE A 54 -12.07 -5.03 8.29
C ILE A 54 -11.42 -4.08 9.28
N ASN A 55 -10.37 -4.55 9.95
CA ASN A 55 -9.65 -3.77 10.93
C ASN A 55 -8.15 -3.97 10.72
N MET A 56 -7.40 -2.89 10.85
CA MET A 56 -5.95 -2.92 10.85
C MET A 56 -5.50 -1.91 11.90
N LYS A 57 -4.89 -2.44 12.96
CA LYS A 57 -4.50 -1.67 14.15
C LYS A 57 -2.99 -1.75 14.32
N ASN A 58 -2.37 -0.58 14.37
CA ASN A 58 -0.97 -0.45 14.78
C ASN A 58 -0.89 -0.45 16.30
N GLN A 59 0.06 -1.18 16.87
CA GLN A 59 0.33 -1.09 18.31
C GLN A 59 1.35 0.02 18.57
N THR A 60 1.09 0.88 19.55
CA THR A 60 2.05 1.91 19.95
C THR A 60 3.25 1.27 20.66
N GLY A 61 4.46 1.70 20.29
CA GLY A 61 5.70 1.20 20.90
C GLY A 61 6.16 -0.17 20.40
N ARG A 62 5.44 -0.78 19.45
CA ARG A 62 5.87 -2.02 18.77
C ARG A 62 5.76 -1.84 17.25
N PRO A 63 6.69 -2.39 16.46
CA PRO A 63 6.66 -2.24 15.00
C PRO A 63 5.67 -3.20 14.31
N ASN A 64 4.71 -3.76 15.05
CA ASN A 64 3.75 -4.75 14.56
C ASN A 64 2.39 -4.12 14.22
N VAL A 65 1.76 -4.67 13.19
CA VAL A 65 0.40 -4.31 12.77
C VAL A 65 -0.48 -5.54 12.87
N THR A 66 -1.57 -5.46 13.62
CA THR A 66 -2.54 -6.56 13.69
C THR A 66 -3.71 -6.25 12.76
N GLY A 67 -3.97 -7.12 11.80
CA GLY A 67 -5.06 -7.03 10.84
C GLY A 67 -6.07 -8.17 11.02
N MET A 68 -7.35 -7.84 10.89
CA MET A 68 -8.45 -8.80 10.77
C MET A 68 -9.01 -8.77 9.35
N PHE A 69 -9.03 -9.92 8.71
CA PHE A 69 -9.44 -10.12 7.32
C PHE A 69 -10.61 -11.08 7.27
N TYR A 70 -11.63 -10.71 6.50
CA TYR A 70 -12.74 -11.59 6.18
C TYR A 70 -12.57 -12.09 4.75
N VAL A 71 -12.59 -13.41 4.60
CA VAL A 71 -12.50 -14.09 3.32
C VAL A 71 -13.89 -14.65 3.02
N TYR A 72 -14.43 -14.24 1.88
CA TYR A 72 -15.70 -14.72 1.36
C TYR A 72 -15.47 -15.51 0.07
N ASP A 73 -16.23 -16.59 -0.08
CA ASP A 73 -16.28 -17.35 -1.33
C ASP A 73 -17.16 -16.65 -2.39
N ASN A 74 -18.14 -15.83 -1.95
CA ASN A 74 -19.10 -15.16 -2.83
C ASN A 74 -19.14 -13.63 -2.58
N GLU A 75 -19.04 -12.85 -3.66
CA GLU A 75 -19.09 -11.38 -3.61
C GLU A 75 -20.44 -10.81 -3.16
N GLU A 76 -21.54 -11.48 -3.51
CA GLU A 76 -22.88 -11.04 -3.15
C GLU A 76 -23.15 -11.13 -1.64
N LEU A 77 -22.58 -12.15 -0.99
CA LEU A 77 -22.67 -12.31 0.46
C LEU A 77 -21.83 -11.24 1.17
N ALA A 78 -20.65 -10.95 0.62
CA ALA A 78 -19.80 -9.89 1.13
C ALA A 78 -20.53 -8.53 1.13
N LYS A 79 -21.26 -8.19 0.06
CA LYS A 79 -22.02 -6.93 -0.04
C LYS A 79 -23.20 -6.84 0.93
N LYS A 80 -23.87 -7.96 1.23
CA LYS A 80 -25.00 -8.00 2.18
C LYS A 80 -24.54 -7.92 3.63
N GLN A 81 -23.40 -8.54 3.94
CA GLN A 81 -22.94 -8.71 5.31
C GLN A 81 -21.98 -7.63 5.77
N VAL A 82 -21.13 -7.13 4.87
CA VAL A 82 -20.21 -6.04 5.18
C VAL A 82 -20.93 -4.71 4.96
N ASN A 83 -20.70 -3.76 5.87
CA ASN A 83 -21.33 -2.46 5.81
C ASN A 83 -21.00 -1.76 4.47
N PRO A 84 -22.00 -1.21 3.74
CA PRO A 84 -21.82 -0.59 2.43
C PRO A 84 -20.78 0.54 2.42
N THR A 85 -20.61 1.27 3.53
CA THR A 85 -19.60 2.32 3.66
C THR A 85 -18.17 1.79 3.51
N ILE A 86 -17.91 0.52 3.82
CA ILE A 86 -16.60 -0.10 3.60
C ILE A 86 -16.31 -0.21 2.10
N PHE A 87 -17.29 -0.64 1.30
CA PHE A 87 -17.16 -0.69 -0.16
C PHE A 87 -17.01 0.68 -0.78
N GLU A 88 -17.82 1.67 -0.36
CA GLU A 88 -17.66 3.05 -0.83
C GLU A 88 -16.27 3.63 -0.52
N ARG A 89 -15.70 3.30 0.64
CA ARG A 89 -14.34 3.70 1.00
C ARG A 89 -13.30 2.98 0.14
N LEU A 90 -13.47 1.69 -0.11
CA LEU A 90 -12.59 0.93 -1.00
C LEU A 90 -12.63 1.48 -2.43
N GLU A 91 -13.80 1.81 -2.95
CA GLU A 91 -13.95 2.42 -4.28
C GLU A 91 -13.34 3.81 -4.37
N LYS A 92 -13.53 4.65 -3.35
CA LYS A 92 -12.86 5.96 -3.25
C LYS A 92 -11.35 5.83 -3.15
N GLN A 93 -10.86 4.82 -2.43
CA GLN A 93 -9.44 4.55 -2.28
C GLN A 93 -8.85 4.08 -3.62
N ALA A 94 -9.50 3.14 -4.31
CA ALA A 94 -9.08 2.68 -5.64
C ALA A 94 -9.03 3.80 -6.68
N LYS A 95 -10.00 4.73 -6.67
CA LYS A 95 -10.00 5.91 -7.55
C LYS A 95 -8.82 6.84 -7.26
N LYS A 96 -8.50 7.09 -5.99
CA LYS A 96 -7.36 7.91 -5.59
C LYS A 96 -6.02 7.25 -5.89
N ASP A 97 -5.92 5.93 -5.72
CA ASP A 97 -4.71 5.18 -6.05
C ASP A 97 -4.48 5.16 -7.58
N ALA A 98 -5.55 5.09 -8.39
CA ALA A 98 -5.45 5.20 -9.85
C ALA A 98 -5.07 6.62 -10.33
N GLU A 99 -5.58 7.66 -9.68
CA GLU A 99 -5.21 9.06 -9.97
C GLU A 99 -3.76 9.36 -9.55
N ALA A 100 -3.30 8.80 -8.43
CA ALA A 100 -1.90 8.91 -8.00
C ALA A 100 -0.95 8.15 -8.95
N ALA A 101 -1.33 6.98 -9.45
CA ALA A 101 -0.54 6.23 -10.42
C ALA A 101 -0.48 6.91 -11.81
N ALA A 102 -1.52 7.68 -12.18
CA ALA A 102 -1.54 8.45 -13.42
C ALA A 102 -0.74 9.78 -13.33
N ALA A 103 -0.42 10.24 -12.11
CA ALA A 103 0.36 11.47 -11.89
C ALA A 103 1.88 11.22 -11.80
N GLU A 104 2.35 9.97 -11.71
CA GLU A 104 3.78 9.61 -11.66
C GLU A 104 4.41 9.27 -13.04
N ALA A 105 3.70 9.45 -14.15
CA ALA A 105 4.29 9.39 -15.49
C ALA A 105 3.63 10.48 -16.37
N PRO A 106 4.33 11.47 -16.95
CA PRO A 106 5.74 11.54 -17.33
C PRO A 106 6.45 12.89 -17.00
N ALA A 107 7.67 12.91 -16.45
CA ALA A 107 8.47 14.15 -16.40
C ALA A 107 9.99 13.96 -16.30
N GLU A 108 10.55 12.85 -16.81
CA GLU A 108 12.00 12.66 -16.80
C GLU A 108 12.45 11.87 -18.04
N GLU A 109 12.34 12.46 -19.23
CA GLU A 109 13.18 12.11 -20.40
C GLU A 109 12.88 13.05 -21.60
N ALA A 110 12.97 14.37 -21.41
CA ALA A 110 13.03 15.32 -22.55
C ALA A 110 13.48 16.72 -22.09
N ALA A 111 14.75 16.88 -21.72
CA ALA A 111 15.53 18.08 -22.02
C ALA A 111 16.89 18.01 -21.33
N ALA A 112 17.93 17.87 -22.15
CA ALA A 112 19.26 18.49 -22.02
C ALA A 112 20.40 17.50 -22.23
N GLU A 113 20.58 17.04 -23.47
CA GLU A 113 21.92 16.68 -23.96
C GLU A 113 22.23 17.45 -25.26
N ALA A 114 22.97 18.56 -25.06
CA ALA A 114 23.95 19.21 -25.95
C ALA A 114 23.45 19.89 -27.26
N PRO A 115 24.22 20.81 -27.91
CA PRO A 115 25.47 21.51 -27.53
C PRO A 115 25.48 23.04 -27.84
N ALA A 116 26.37 23.83 -27.20
CA ALA A 116 26.89 25.17 -27.59
C ALA A 116 27.50 25.83 -26.33
N GLU A 117 28.58 26.59 -26.28
CA GLU A 117 29.59 27.05 -27.23
C GLU A 117 30.73 27.59 -26.34
N GLU A 118 31.94 27.45 -26.86
CA GLU A 118 33.20 27.89 -26.27
C GLU A 118 33.31 29.44 -26.28
N ALA A 119 34.00 29.98 -25.28
CA ALA A 119 34.72 31.26 -25.29
C ALA A 119 33.98 32.59 -24.97
N ALA A 120 34.71 33.38 -24.16
CA ALA A 120 34.61 34.83 -23.93
C ALA A 120 33.39 35.30 -23.10
N ALA A 121 33.49 36.15 -22.08
CA ALA A 121 34.58 36.97 -21.58
C ALA A 121 34.24 37.40 -20.14
N GLU A 122 35.30 37.54 -19.33
CA GLU A 122 35.53 38.72 -18.50
C GLU A 122 34.34 39.34 -17.75
N ALA A 123 34.26 39.05 -16.45
CA ALA A 123 34.42 40.04 -15.38
C ALA A 123 33.85 39.49 -14.07
N HIS A 124 34.56 39.79 -12.98
CA HIS A 124 34.21 39.56 -11.57
C HIS A 124 34.57 38.19 -10.99
N ALA A 125 35.82 38.08 -10.52
CA ALA A 125 36.12 37.80 -9.10
C ALA A 125 37.64 37.77 -8.88
N GLU A 126 38.32 38.90 -9.12
CA GLU A 126 39.59 39.19 -8.47
C GLU A 126 39.25 40.07 -7.26
N GLU A 127 39.08 39.44 -6.09
CA GLU A 127 39.35 39.99 -4.74
C GLU A 127 38.81 38.98 -3.70
N GLU A 128 39.69 38.11 -3.21
CA GLU A 128 39.79 37.68 -1.79
C GLU A 128 40.57 36.37 -1.68
N LYS A 129 41.90 36.49 -1.53
CA LYS A 129 42.76 35.82 -0.54
C LYS A 129 44.18 35.70 -1.07
N LYS A 130 44.98 36.68 -0.67
CA LYS A 130 46.43 36.67 -0.72
C LYS A 130 46.90 35.96 0.54
N GLU A 131 47.56 34.82 0.38
CA GLU A 131 48.50 34.24 1.35
C GLU A 131 49.88 34.21 0.68
#